data_AF-A0A977ID68-F1
#
_entry.id   AF-A0A977ID68-F1
#
_cell.length_a   1.000
_cell.length_b   1.000
_cell.length_c   1.000
_cell.angle_alpha   90.00
_cell.angle_beta   90.00
_cell.angle_gamma   90.00
#
_symmetry.space_group_name_H-M   'P 1'
#
loop_
_entity.id
_entity.type
_entity.pdbx_description
1 polymer ?
#
loop_
_entity_poly.entity_id
_entity_poly.type
_entity_poly.pdbx_seq_one_letter_code
_entity_poly.pdbx_strand_id
1 'polypeptide(L)' 'MTNTDNFITKMLDDVDRHTPKTGYNLVVIDDFEPFGEQLYTLGHYETYEAALAAQEQLSGNTVIYPHKREKE' A
#
# COMPACT_ATOMS: atom_id res chain seq x y z
N MET A 1 -12.31 -7.22 -24.30
CA MET A 1 -11.60 -6.97 -23.03
C MET A 1 -10.38 -7.87 -23.04
N THR A 2 -9.20 -7.29 -23.21
CA THR A 2 -7.93 -8.04 -23.21
C THR A 2 -7.55 -8.36 -21.77
N ASN A 3 -6.76 -9.41 -21.55
CA ASN A 3 -6.27 -9.78 -20.20
C ASN A 3 -5.59 -8.61 -19.46
N THR A 4 -5.02 -7.65 -20.20
CA THR A 4 -4.35 -6.45 -19.68
C THR A 4 -5.27 -5.53 -18.87
N ASP A 5 -6.53 -5.34 -19.30
CA ASP A 5 -7.48 -4.46 -18.60
C ASP A 5 -7.77 -5.01 -17.19
N ASN A 6 -7.87 -6.33 -17.06
CA ASN A 6 -8.11 -6.99 -15.78
C ASN A 6 -6.92 -6.89 -14.83
N PHE A 7 -5.68 -6.90 -15.32
CA PHE A 7 -4.49 -6.79 -14.47
C PHE A 7 -4.33 -5.40 -13.88
N ILE A 8 -4.49 -4.35 -14.70
CA ILE A 8 -4.38 -2.97 -14.23
C ILE A 8 -5.47 -2.68 -13.20
N THR A 9 -6.72 -3.10 -13.44
CA THR A 9 -7.80 -2.95 -12.46
C THR A 9 -7.47 -3.62 -11.13
N LYS A 10 -6.98 -4.87 -11.15
CA LYS A 10 -6.59 -5.58 -9.93
C LYS A 10 -5.50 -4.86 -9.14
N MET A 11 -4.48 -4.32 -9.81
CA MET A 11 -3.42 -3.56 -9.15
C MET A 11 -3.95 -2.26 -8.54
N LEU A 12 -4.83 -1.54 -9.24
CA LEU A 12 -5.42 -0.30 -8.75
C LEU A 12 -6.35 -0.54 -7.54
N ASP A 13 -7.14 -1.61 -7.58
CA ASP A 13 -7.98 -2.03 -6.46
C ASP A 13 -7.14 -2.43 -5.24
N ASP A 14 -5.99 -3.07 -5.46
CA ASP A 14 -5.05 -3.42 -4.39
C ASP A 14 -4.47 -2.17 -3.74
N VAL A 15 -3.97 -1.23 -4.53
CA VAL A 15 -3.47 0.06 -4.01
C VAL A 15 -4.56 0.82 -3.25
N ASP A 16 -5.79 0.85 -3.77
CA ASP A 16 -6.91 1.52 -3.11
C ASP A 16 -7.21 0.91 -1.74
N ARG A 17 -7.26 -0.43 -1.64
CA ARG A 17 -7.49 -1.16 -0.38
C ARG A 17 -6.43 -0.85 0.68
N HIS A 18 -5.19 -0.63 0.26
CA HIS A 18 -4.08 -0.34 1.17
C HIS A 18 -3.88 1.16 1.45
N THR A 19 -4.61 2.05 0.76
CA THR A 19 -4.56 3.48 1.03
C THR A 19 -5.57 3.86 2.11
N PRO A 20 -5.15 4.39 3.27
CA PRO A 20 -6.09 4.67 4.35
C PRO A 20 -6.91 5.94 4.09
N LYS A 21 -7.99 6.14 4.86
CA LYS A 21 -8.81 7.37 4.81
C LYS A 21 -8.18 8.55 5.57
N THR A 22 -7.44 8.25 6.63
CA THR A 22 -6.67 9.17 7.47
C THR A 22 -5.34 8.53 7.81
N GLY A 23 -4.35 9.25 8.33
CA GLY A 23 -3.08 8.66 8.75
C GLY A 23 -2.28 8.01 7.61
N TYR A 24 -1.55 6.94 7.94
CA TYR A 24 -0.54 6.28 7.13
C TYR A 24 -0.53 4.77 7.34
N ASN A 25 -0.62 3.99 6.25
CA ASN A 25 -0.40 2.54 6.31
C ASN A 25 1.05 2.22 5.96
N LEU A 26 1.70 1.37 6.75
CA LEU A 26 2.95 0.73 6.37
C LEU A 26 2.62 -0.56 5.62
N VAL A 27 3.06 -0.65 4.37
CA VAL A 27 2.69 -1.73 3.44
C VAL A 27 3.95 -2.46 2.99
N VAL A 28 3.94 -3.79 3.02
CA VAL A 28 4.94 -4.65 2.38
C VAL A 28 4.54 -4.91 0.94
N ILE A 29 5.54 -4.95 0.06
CA ILE A 29 5.40 -5.37 -1.32
C ILE A 29 6.05 -6.75 -1.46
N ASP A 30 5.26 -7.75 -1.83
CA ASP A 30 5.71 -9.09 -2.18
C ASP A 30 5.77 -9.25 -3.70
N ASP A 31 6.99 -9.24 -4.24
CA ASP A 31 7.24 -9.37 -5.67
C ASP A 31 7.02 -10.81 -6.20
N PHE A 32 6.80 -11.78 -5.31
CA PHE A 32 6.54 -13.18 -5.68
C PHE A 32 5.05 -13.52 -5.77
N GLU A 33 4.17 -12.67 -5.24
CA GLU A 33 2.72 -12.88 -5.26
C GLU A 33 2.09 -12.45 -6.61
N PRO A 34 0.92 -13.01 -6.96
CA PRO A 34 0.19 -12.59 -8.16
C PRO A 34 -0.21 -11.11 -8.15
N PHE A 35 -0.36 -10.51 -9.34
CA PHE A 35 -0.87 -9.14 -9.48
C PHE A 35 -2.22 -8.95 -8.77
N GLY A 36 -2.27 -7.94 -7.89
CA GLY A 36 -3.43 -7.63 -7.06
C GLY A 36 -3.47 -8.34 -5.69
N GLU A 37 -2.41 -9.08 -5.35
CA GLU A 37 -2.20 -9.74 -4.06
C GLU A 37 -0.79 -9.46 -3.50
N GLN A 38 -0.12 -8.43 -4.02
CA GLN A 38 1.29 -8.14 -3.69
C GLN A 38 1.43 -7.24 -2.46
N LEU A 39 0.35 -6.59 -2.03
CA LEU A 39 0.39 -5.59 -0.96
C LEU A 39 -0.16 -6.17 0.35
N TYR A 40 0.57 -5.92 1.45
CA TYR A 40 0.18 -6.35 2.79
C TYR A 40 0.36 -5.21 3.79
N THR A 41 -0.70 -4.80 4.49
CA THR A 41 -0.60 -3.79 5.56
C THR A 41 0.03 -4.40 6.80
N LEU A 42 1.20 -3.92 7.20
CA LEU A 42 1.84 -4.29 8.46
C LEU A 42 1.33 -3.49 9.65
N GLY A 43 0.91 -2.25 9.42
CA GLY A 43 0.44 -1.38 10.50
C GLY A 43 -0.19 -0.09 9.98
N HIS A 44 -1.02 0.52 10.84
CA HIS A 44 -1.61 1.83 10.65
C HIS A 44 -1.03 2.82 11.68
N TYR A 45 -0.71 4.03 11.25
CA TYR A 45 -0.10 5.06 12.07
C TYR A 45 -0.76 6.41 11.82
N GLU A 46 -0.95 7.18 12.89
CA GLU A 46 -1.55 8.52 12.80
C GLU A 46 -0.60 9.54 12.16
N THR A 47 0.71 9.36 12.35
CA THR A 47 1.74 10.28 11.83
C THR A 47 2.73 9.58 10.92
N TYR A 48 3.33 10.34 10.01
CA TYR A 48 4.33 9.84 9.07
C TYR A 48 5.58 9.38 9.80
N GLU A 49 6.01 10.12 10.83
CA GLU A 49 7.21 9.81 11.61
C GLU A 49 7.08 8.48 12.35
N ALA A 50 5.88 8.15 12.85
CA ALA A 50 5.63 6.87 13.50
C ALA A 50 5.68 5.71 12.49
N ALA A 51 5.12 5.89 11.30
CA ALA A 51 5.22 4.92 10.21
C ALA A 51 6.67 4.72 9.75
N LEU A 52 7.45 5.82 9.65
CA LEU A 52 8.85 5.78 9.26
C LEU A 52 9.72 5.06 10.31
N ALA A 53 9.53 5.36 11.60
CA ALA A 53 10.25 4.69 12.68
C ALA A 53 9.94 3.17 12.75
N ALA A 54 8.72 2.78 12.36
CA ALA A 54 8.36 1.36 12.22
C ALA A 54 8.98 0.73 10.96
N GLN A 55 9.00 1.46 9.85
CA GLN A 55 9.63 1.02 8.60
C GLN A 55 11.13 0.76 8.76
N GLU A 56 11.85 1.64 9.47
CA GLU A 56 13.29 1.53 9.71
C GLU A 56 13.69 0.25 10.48
N GLN A 57 12.75 -0.38 11.17
CA GLN A 57 12.97 -1.64 11.90
C GLN A 57 12.81 -2.89 11.00
N LEU A 58 12.39 -2.71 9.75
CA LEU A 58 12.12 -3.80 8.81
C LEU A 58 13.23 -3.91 7.75
N SER A 59 13.53 -5.14 7.34
CA SER A 59 14.55 -5.45 6.33
C SER A 59 13.96 -5.78 4.94
N GLY A 60 12.70 -5.41 4.69
CA GLY A 60 11.95 -5.78 3.47
C GLY A 60 11.53 -4.61 2.59
N ASN A 61 11.05 -4.93 1.38
CA ASN A 61 10.43 -3.98 0.47
C ASN A 61 9.13 -3.46 1.09
N THR A 62 9.21 -2.27 1.66
CA THR A 62 8.09 -1.61 2.32
C THR A 62 7.90 -0.20 1.80
N VAL A 63 6.67 0.29 1.89
CA VAL A 63 6.27 1.61 1.45
C VAL A 63 5.23 2.17 2.41
N ILE A 64 5.27 3.47 2.64
CA ILE A 64 4.28 4.17 3.47
C ILE A 64 3.21 4.75 2.55
N TYR A 65 1.98 4.30 2.71
CA TYR A 65 0.82 4.81 1.99
C TYR A 65 0.14 5.88 2.84
N PRO A 66 0.27 7.18 2.47
CA PRO A 66 -0.49 8.24 3.13
C PRO A 66 -1.95 8.15 2.74
N HIS A 67 -2.84 8.72 3.55
CA HIS A 67 -4.23 8.85 3.17
C HIS A 67 -4.42 9.60 1.84
N LYS A 68 -5.49 9.25 1.13
CA LYS A 68 -5.87 9.99 -0.08
C LYS A 68 -6.23 11.42 0.31
N ARG A 69 -5.44 12.38 -0.18
CA ARG A 69 -5.90 13.78 -0.22
C ARG A 69 -7.02 13.84 -1.24
N GLU A 70 -8.24 14.09 -0.79
CA GLU A 70 -9.31 14.50 -1.69
C GLU A 70 -8.84 15.77 -2.40
N LYS A 71 -8.87 15.79 -3.74
CA LYS A 71 -8.66 17.03 -4.48
C LYS A 71 -9.91 17.86 -4.26
N GLU A 72 -9.80 18.94 -3.48
CA GLU A 72 -10.79 20.01 -3.40
C GLU A 72 -11.08 20.62 -4.78
#